data_AF-A0A1W9QJX4-F1
#
_entry.id   AF-A0A1W9QJX4-F1
#
_cell.length_a   1.000
_cell.length_b   1.000
_cell.length_c   1.000
_cell.angle_alpha   90.00
_cell.angle_beta   90.00
_cell.angle_gamma   90.00
#
_symmetry.space_group_name_H-M   'P 1'
#
loop_
_entity.id
_entity.type
_entity.pdbx_description
1 polymer ?
#
loop_
_entity_poly.entity_id
_entity_poly.type
_entity_poly.pdbx_seq_one_letter_code
_entity_poly.pdbx_strand_id
1 'polypeptide(L)'
;MITILGVYKEMTGNGNFRQFSKKVQKLVKKNVHFTVNMVVNKNNLTIVRETATKMIDLGVKRFAATPMALNVLYPDFKHFLNVKDVRRVIKDLVWVKKNFGCMLILWKHCPNAFSLKIFVVLV
;
A
#
# COMPACT_ATOMS: atom_id res chain seq x y z
N MET A 1 16.51 -12.38 1.37
CA MET A 1 15.93 -11.01 1.26
C MET A 1 14.68 -11.12 0.40
N ILE A 2 13.48 -10.85 0.94
CA ILE A 2 12.22 -10.95 0.18
C ILE A 2 12.09 -9.68 -0.67
N THR A 3 11.90 -9.82 -1.98
CA THR A 3 11.77 -8.68 -2.90
C THR A 3 10.31 -8.25 -3.06
N ILE A 4 10.06 -6.97 -3.38
CA ILE A 4 8.71 -6.47 -3.71
C ILE A 4 7.99 -7.35 -4.74
N LEU A 5 8.71 -7.89 -5.72
CA LEU A 5 8.14 -8.76 -6.76
C LEU A 5 7.65 -10.10 -6.18
N GLY A 6 8.43 -10.70 -5.29
CA GLY A 6 8.06 -11.93 -4.59
C GLY A 6 6.81 -11.72 -3.73
N VAL A 7 6.81 -10.67 -2.92
CA VAL A 7 5.65 -10.33 -2.07
C VAL A 7 4.40 -10.04 -2.89
N TYR A 8 4.52 -9.23 -3.96
CA TYR A 8 3.37 -8.89 -4.79
C TYR A 8 2.74 -10.14 -5.42
N LYS A 9 3.56 -11.06 -5.93
CA LYS A 9 3.06 -12.32 -6.50
C LYS A 9 2.39 -13.20 -5.44
N GLU A 10 2.99 -13.31 -4.26
CA GLU A 10 2.41 -14.06 -3.13
C GLU A 10 1.06 -13.51 -2.70
N MET A 11 0.97 -12.19 -2.53
CA MET A 11 -0.23 -11.51 -2.04
C MET A 11 -1.38 -11.47 -3.05
N THR A 12 -1.06 -11.48 -4.35
CA THR A 12 -2.06 -11.42 -5.44
C THR A 12 -2.32 -12.78 -6.10
N GLY A 13 -1.58 -13.82 -5.73
CA GLY A 13 -1.55 -15.14 -6.36
C GLY A 13 -0.91 -15.15 -7.75
N ASN A 14 -1.49 -14.38 -8.68
CA ASN A 14 -1.11 -14.33 -10.10
C ASN A 14 -0.87 -12.90 -10.64
N GLY A 15 -0.79 -11.90 -9.76
CA GLY A 15 -0.63 -10.51 -10.18
C GLY A 15 0.71 -10.25 -10.86
N ASN A 16 0.67 -9.36 -11.86
CA ASN A 16 1.86 -8.92 -12.58
C ASN A 16 2.24 -7.49 -12.19
N PHE A 17 3.25 -7.36 -11.33
CA PHE A 17 3.73 -6.06 -10.85
C PHE A 17 4.14 -5.12 -11.99
N ARG A 18 4.75 -5.65 -13.06
CA ARG A 18 5.14 -4.84 -14.23
C ARG A 18 3.91 -4.26 -14.94
N GLN A 19 2.85 -5.05 -15.10
CA GLN A 19 1.60 -4.54 -15.67
C GLN A 19 0.93 -3.51 -14.74
N PHE A 20 0.96 -3.75 -13.44
CA PHE A 20 0.48 -2.79 -12.44
C PHE A 20 1.22 -1.45 -12.56
N SER A 21 2.56 -1.45 -12.53
CA SER A 21 3.35 -0.23 -12.67
C SER A 21 3.08 0.50 -13.98
N LYS A 22 2.91 -0.23 -15.10
CA LYS A 22 2.52 0.37 -16.39
C LYS A 22 1.16 1.07 -16.31
N LYS A 23 0.18 0.50 -15.62
CA LYS A 23 -1.15 1.12 -15.41
C LYS A 23 -1.04 2.37 -14.52
N VAL A 24 -0.28 2.30 -13.42
CA VAL A 24 -0.02 3.46 -12.55
C VAL A 24 0.62 4.59 -13.34
N GLN A 25 1.68 4.33 -14.11
CA GLN A 25 2.32 5.35 -14.95
C GLN A 25 1.37 5.98 -15.97
N LYS A 26 0.44 5.20 -16.55
CA LYS A 26 -0.60 5.75 -17.44
C LYS A 26 -1.51 6.73 -16.70
N LEU A 27 -1.90 6.42 -15.46
CA LEU A 27 -2.73 7.32 -14.64
C LEU A 27 -1.96 8.61 -14.28
N VAL A 28 -0.69 8.48 -13.90
CA VAL A 28 0.20 9.63 -13.62
C VAL A 28 0.34 10.53 -14.85
N LYS A 29 0.63 9.95 -16.03
CA LYS A 29 0.76 10.71 -17.29
C LYS A 29 -0.51 11.43 -17.70
N LYS A 30 -1.68 10.87 -17.36
CA LYS A 30 -3.00 11.49 -17.58
C LYS A 30 -3.37 12.49 -16.49
N ASN A 31 -2.49 12.77 -15.52
CA ASN A 31 -2.73 13.63 -14.36
C ASN A 31 -4.02 13.28 -13.60
N VAL A 32 -4.36 11.99 -13.54
CA VAL A 32 -5.53 11.52 -12.80
C VAL A 32 -5.24 11.62 -11.30
N HIS A 33 -6.21 12.10 -10.52
CA HIS A 33 -6.11 12.09 -9.06
C HIS A 33 -6.49 10.71 -8.51
N PHE A 34 -5.51 9.96 -8.01
CA PHE A 34 -5.71 8.65 -7.39
C PHE A 34 -4.80 8.45 -6.17
N THR A 35 -5.10 7.43 -5.37
CA THR A 35 -4.26 6.94 -4.28
C THR A 35 -3.88 5.49 -4.53
N VAL A 36 -2.60 5.16 -4.37
CA VAL A 36 -2.15 3.76 -4.31
C VAL A 36 -2.25 3.29 -2.88
N ASN A 37 -3.03 2.24 -2.61
CA ASN A 37 -3.21 1.68 -1.27
C ASN A 37 -2.56 0.31 -1.18
N MET A 38 -1.63 0.11 -0.24
CA MET A 38 -1.03 -1.18 0.06
C MET A 38 -1.83 -1.88 1.17
N VAL A 39 -2.29 -3.11 0.94
CA VAL A 39 -2.82 -3.96 2.00
C VAL A 39 -1.65 -4.55 2.79
N VAL A 40 -1.62 -4.35 4.10
CA VAL A 40 -0.48 -4.71 4.95
C VAL A 40 -0.82 -5.84 5.92
N ASN A 41 0.04 -6.85 5.98
CA ASN A 41 -0.04 -8.00 6.85
C ASN A 41 1.37 -8.40 7.35
N LYS A 42 1.48 -9.50 8.10
CA LYS A 42 2.78 -9.95 8.63
C LYS A 42 3.83 -10.31 7.58
N ASN A 43 3.42 -10.65 6.36
CA ASN A 43 4.35 -11.07 5.31
C ASN A 43 4.97 -9.87 4.61
N ASN A 44 4.27 -8.73 4.58
CA ASN A 44 4.68 -7.58 3.77
C ASN A 44 4.93 -6.28 4.56
N LEU A 45 4.72 -6.24 5.89
CA LEU A 45 4.90 -5.00 6.66
C LEU A 45 6.32 -4.41 6.58
N THR A 46 7.33 -5.23 6.28
CA THR A 46 8.73 -4.80 6.22
C THR A 46 9.06 -4.03 4.94
N ILE A 47 8.24 -4.19 3.88
CA ILE A 47 8.48 -3.58 2.57
C ILE A 47 7.63 -2.32 2.32
N VAL A 48 6.92 -1.82 3.35
CA VAL A 48 6.03 -0.63 3.21
C VAL A 48 6.80 0.59 2.71
N ARG A 49 7.99 0.87 3.27
CA ARG A 49 8.82 2.00 2.84
C ARG A 49 9.27 1.85 1.40
N GLU A 50 9.87 0.69 1.08
CA GLU A 50 10.38 0.39 -0.26
C GLU A 50 9.28 0.51 -1.31
N THR A 51 8.09 -0.02 -1.00
CA THR A 51 6.92 0.04 -1.89
C THR A 51 6.44 1.48 -2.07
N ALA A 52 6.35 2.26 -1.00
CA ALA A 52 5.93 3.65 -1.07
C ALA A 52 6.92 4.50 -1.90
N THR A 53 8.22 4.36 -1.64
CA THR A 53 9.28 5.04 -2.42
C THR A 53 9.17 4.67 -3.89
N LYS A 54 9.02 3.39 -4.22
CA LYS A 54 8.86 2.96 -5.61
C LYS A 54 7.60 3.52 -6.27
N MET A 55 6.51 3.70 -5.54
CA MET A 55 5.30 4.36 -6.07
C MET A 55 5.55 5.86 -6.31
N ILE A 56 6.26 6.52 -5.40
CA ILE A 56 6.64 7.94 -5.54
C ILE A 56 7.54 8.12 -6.77
N ASP A 57 8.50 7.23 -7.00
CA ASP A 57 9.38 7.23 -8.19
C ASP A 57 8.58 7.06 -9.50
N LEU A 58 7.43 6.39 -9.45
CA LEU A 58 6.50 6.29 -10.59
C LEU A 58 5.63 7.55 -10.77
N GLY A 59 5.76 8.54 -9.90
CA GLY A 59 5.02 9.81 -9.91
C GLY A 59 3.72 9.81 -9.09
N VAL A 60 3.54 8.83 -8.20
CA VAL A 60 2.35 8.78 -7.32
C VAL A 60 2.46 9.84 -6.23
N LYS A 61 1.42 10.67 -6.10
CA LYS A 61 1.34 11.76 -5.12
C LYS A 61 0.69 11.37 -3.79
N ARG A 62 -0.07 10.27 -3.76
CA ARG A 62 -0.81 9.79 -2.59
C ARG A 62 -0.63 8.29 -2.42
N PHE A 63 -0.15 7.90 -1.24
CA PHE A 63 0.08 6.50 -0.90
C PHE A 63 -0.64 6.18 0.42
N ALA A 64 -1.28 5.03 0.49
CA ALA A 64 -1.99 4.59 1.68
C ALA A 64 -1.53 3.19 2.07
N ALA A 65 -1.68 2.88 3.36
CA ALA A 65 -1.51 1.52 3.86
C ALA A 65 -2.74 1.13 4.69
N THR A 66 -3.24 -0.08 4.46
CA THR A 66 -4.44 -0.59 5.12
C THR A 66 -4.12 -1.95 5.73
N PRO A 67 -4.22 -2.13 7.06
CA PRO A 67 -4.06 -3.45 7.65
C PRO A 67 -5.07 -4.44 7.06
N MET A 68 -4.63 -5.66 6.76
CA MET A 68 -5.50 -6.76 6.32
C MET A 68 -6.68 -6.91 7.27
N ALA A 69 -7.89 -7.00 6.71
CA ALA A 69 -9.13 -7.21 7.45
C ALA A 69 -9.49 -8.70 7.46
N LEU A 70 -10.31 -9.09 8.43
CA LEU A 70 -10.80 -10.46 8.53
C LEU A 70 -11.78 -10.76 7.40
N ASN A 71 -11.46 -11.80 6.63
CA ASN A 71 -12.43 -12.46 5.78
C ASN A 71 -13.18 -13.48 6.64
N VAL A 72 -14.46 -13.26 6.88
CA VAL A 72 -15.30 -14.12 7.74
C VAL A 72 -15.49 -15.51 7.12
N LEU A 73 -15.48 -15.61 5.79
CA LEU A 73 -15.65 -16.87 5.07
C LEU A 73 -14.38 -17.73 5.08
N TYR A 74 -13.21 -17.09 5.16
CA TYR A 74 -11.89 -17.74 5.17
C TYR A 74 -10.99 -17.07 6.22
N PRO A 75 -11.21 -17.37 7.51
CA PRO A 75 -10.54 -16.68 8.59
C PRO A 75 -9.06 -17.06 8.63
N ASP A 76 -8.20 -16.05 8.46
CA ASP A 76 -6.76 -16.22 8.55
C ASP A 76 -6.16 -15.24 9.56
N PHE A 77 -5.98 -15.74 10.78
CA PHE A 77 -5.46 -14.95 11.88
C PHE A 77 -3.94 -14.83 11.90
N LYS A 78 -3.22 -15.71 11.19
CA LYS A 78 -1.76 -15.78 11.27
C LYS A 78 -1.13 -14.49 10.76
N HIS A 79 -1.74 -13.91 9.73
CA HIS A 79 -1.23 -12.76 9.01
C HIS A 79 -1.66 -11.40 9.58
N PHE A 80 -2.54 -11.36 10.61
CA PHE A 80 -2.92 -10.08 11.21
C PHE A 80 -1.78 -9.39 11.91
N LEU A 81 -1.75 -8.06 11.73
CA LEU A 81 -0.85 -7.18 12.46
C LEU A 81 -1.29 -7.07 13.92
N ASN A 82 -0.34 -7.19 14.83
CA ASN A 82 -0.53 -6.77 16.22
C ASN A 82 -0.27 -5.25 16.37
N VAL A 83 -0.44 -4.71 17.58
CA VAL A 83 -0.21 -3.28 17.86
C VAL A 83 1.22 -2.83 17.56
N LYS A 84 2.23 -3.65 17.84
CA LYS A 84 3.64 -3.33 17.53
C LYS A 84 3.86 -3.24 16.02
N ASP A 85 3.26 -4.15 15.26
CA ASP A 85 3.33 -4.15 13.79
C ASP A 85 2.66 -2.90 13.21
N VAL A 86 1.47 -2.53 13.69
CA VAL A 86 0.79 -1.29 13.27
C VAL A 86 1.64 -0.05 13.58
N ARG A 87 2.23 0.02 14.78
CA ARG A 87 3.15 1.12 15.14
C ARG A 87 4.34 1.20 14.18
N ARG A 88 4.88 0.07 13.74
CA ARG A 88 5.96 0.04 12.73
C ARG A 88 5.49 0.61 11.39
N VAL A 89 4.33 0.16 10.89
CA VAL A 89 3.75 0.69 9.64
C VAL A 89 3.54 2.21 9.73
N ILE A 90 3.04 2.71 10.86
CA ILE A 90 2.89 4.16 11.09
C ILE A 90 4.24 4.88 11.04
N LYS A 91 5.26 4.35 11.72
CA LYS A 91 6.62 4.93 11.68
C LYS A 91 7.17 4.97 10.26
N ASP A 92 6.92 3.93 9.48
CA ASP A 92 7.35 3.82 8.09
C ASP A 92 6.65 4.85 7.20
N LEU A 93 5.34 5.03 7.37
CA LEU A 93 4.60 6.10 6.70
C LEU A 93 5.12 7.48 7.12
N VAL A 94 5.27 7.77 8.42
CA VAL A 94 5.79 9.06 8.89
C VAL A 94 7.16 9.36 8.27
N TRP A 95 8.03 8.36 8.15
CA TRP A 95 9.31 8.51 7.48
C TRP A 95 9.15 8.89 6.00
N VAL A 96 8.28 8.19 5.25
CA VAL A 96 8.01 8.50 3.83
C VAL A 96 7.47 9.93 3.67
N LYS A 97 6.53 10.36 4.52
CA LYS A 97 5.97 11.72 4.46
C LYS A 97 7.04 12.78 4.65
N LYS A 98 7.95 12.57 5.62
CA LYS A 98 9.04 13.51 5.92
C LYS A 98 10.05 13.63 4.78
N ASN A 99 10.35 12.54 4.08
CA ASN A 99 11.39 12.53 3.06
C ASN A 99 10.88 12.91 1.66
N PHE A 100 9.59 12.66 1.36
CA PHE A 100 9.08 12.79 -0.01
C PHE A 100 7.82 13.67 -0.13
N GLY A 101 7.26 14.17 0.97
CA GLY A 101 6.05 15.01 0.94
C GLY A 101 4.78 14.31 0.44
N CYS A 102 4.81 12.98 0.27
CA CYS A 102 3.66 12.20 -0.19
C CYS A 102 2.51 12.29 0.83
N MET A 103 1.27 12.45 0.36
CA MET A 103 0.10 12.38 1.23
C MET A 103 -0.10 10.94 1.67
N LEU A 104 -0.02 10.70 2.98
CA LEU A 104 -0.14 9.36 3.55
C LEU A 104 -1.39 9.18 4.38
N ILE A 105 -2.01 8.02 4.22
CA ILE A 105 -3.25 7.64 4.89
C ILE A 105 -3.09 6.22 5.45
N LEU A 106 -3.32 6.06 6.76
CA LEU A 106 -3.52 4.74 7.36
C LEU A 106 -5.03 4.47 7.42
N TRP A 107 -5.51 3.50 6.66
CA TRP A 107 -6.95 3.24 6.53
C TRP A 107 -7.44 2.29 7.63
N LYS A 108 -7.79 2.85 8.78
CA LYS A 108 -8.72 2.23 9.76
C LYS A 108 -9.60 3.25 10.53
N HIS A 109 -9.46 4.57 10.28
CA HIS A 109 -10.01 5.58 11.20
C HIS A 109 -10.41 6.95 10.58
N CYS A 110 -10.61 7.07 9.26
CA CYS A 110 -11.09 8.34 8.67
C CYS A 110 -12.43 8.19 7.95
N PRO A 111 -13.56 8.57 8.58
CA PRO A 111 -14.85 8.66 7.90
C PRO A 111 -14.91 9.71 6.77
N ASN A 112 -13.93 10.64 6.72
CA ASN A 112 -13.89 11.73 5.71
C ASN A 112 -13.02 11.43 4.48
N ALA A 113 -12.49 10.20 4.32
CA ALA A 113 -11.63 9.85 3.18
C ALA A 113 -12.41 9.56 1.86
N PHE A 114 -13.73 9.72 1.87
CA PHE A 114 -14.64 9.34 0.76
C PHE A 114 -14.57 10.24 -0.49
N SER A 115 -13.79 11.32 -0.49
CA SER A 115 -13.65 12.22 -1.66
C SER A 115 -12.59 11.78 -2.68
N LEU A 116 -12.00 10.59 -2.52
CA LEU A 116 -10.96 10.07 -3.40
C LEU A 116 -11.55 9.34 -4.62
N LYS A 117 -11.41 9.98 -5.78
CA LYS A 117 -12.04 9.57 -7.05
C LYS A 117 -11.62 8.17 -7.56
N ILE A 118 -10.43 7.65 -7.23
CA ILE A 118 -9.96 6.31 -7.63
C ILE A 118 -8.96 5.73 -6.60
N PHE A 119 -9.19 4.50 -6.15
CA PHE A 119 -8.24 3.70 -5.36
C PHE A 119 -7.60 2.63 -6.24
N VAL A 120 -6.27 2.58 -6.22
CA VAL A 120 -5.51 1.50 -6.87
C VAL A 120 -4.91 0.64 -5.76
N VAL A 121 -5.44 -0.57 -5.58
CA VAL A 121 -5.01 -1.46 -4.52
C VAL A 121 -3.81 -2.28 -4.96
N LEU A 122 -2.76 -2.23 -4.14
CA LEU A 122 -1.62 -3.11 -4.14
C LEU A 122 -1.82 -4.08 -2.97
N VAL A 123 -1.90 -5.37 -3.26
CA VAL A 123 -1.96 -6.42 -2.23
C VAL A 123 -0.54 -6.90 -1.97
#